data_AF-A0A4Q1IRR4-F1
#
_entry.id   AF-A0A4Q1IRR4-F1
#
_cell.length_a   1.000
_cell.length_b   1.000
_cell.length_c   1.000
_cell.angle_alpha   90.00
_cell.angle_beta   90.00
_cell.angle_gamma   90.00
#
_symmetry.space_group_name_H-M   'P 1'
#
loop_
_entity.id
_entity.type
_entity.pdbx_description
1 polymer ?
#
loop_
_entity_poly.entity_id
_entity_poly.type
_entity_poly.pdbx_seq_one_letter_code
_entity_poly.pdbx_strand_id
1 'polypeptide(L)'
;MIQHIFSSLISITKGLHKDLRTEQEYRSLNLNNKQNLQYKAKPNFEIVFKRALGEKNKYYKNLIDIAANEKFNVLIKDFPNNAVPEENTFVYNSIYAEYHQNLININNYIDKHSFTKNNITNDNTFVIQYLKVNMIWLYTELQDRFAKFGNEEILSTEEIYKHYFNEDITELEIIPAKKLETTIQLKKERKTLSQKNAFKYKNHNTESLFLALKTIQFRLDLIDENHATIKQFYELLISNDFTKINYEIHIQCETTQFSYLVTKLKPFFTNLNPTTLERSKLFYTKTGTPLKASNLHKNKVHNPKEKEEIDKIIKQLQ
;
A
#
# COMPACT_ATOMS: atom_id res chain seq x y z
N MET A 1 -6.61 22.04 -22.50
CA MET A 1 -6.31 21.05 -21.45
C MET A 1 -7.62 20.35 -21.13
N ILE A 2 -7.75 19.05 -21.43
CA ILE A 2 -9.02 18.33 -21.21
C ILE A 2 -9.07 17.96 -19.74
N GLN A 3 -9.79 18.75 -18.94
CA GLN A 3 -9.78 18.68 -17.47
C GLN A 3 -10.36 17.36 -16.90
N HIS A 4 -11.00 16.52 -17.73
CA HIS A 4 -11.55 15.23 -17.31
C HIS A 4 -11.50 14.19 -18.44
N ILE A 5 -10.35 13.55 -18.68
CA ILE A 5 -10.22 12.49 -19.70
C ILE A 5 -11.28 11.38 -19.52
N PHE A 6 -11.52 10.95 -18.28
CA PHE A 6 -12.45 9.87 -17.95
C PHE A 6 -13.91 10.14 -18.32
N SER A 7 -14.35 11.40 -18.35
CA SER A 7 -15.69 11.76 -18.82
C SER A 7 -15.70 12.23 -20.27
N SER A 8 -14.65 12.92 -20.71
CA SER A 8 -14.58 13.49 -22.07
C SER A 8 -14.51 12.41 -23.16
N LEU A 9 -13.74 11.35 -22.96
CA LEU A 9 -13.58 10.28 -23.96
C LEU A 9 -14.86 9.47 -24.19
N ILE A 10 -15.73 9.43 -23.20
CA ILE A 10 -17.02 8.72 -23.23
C ILE A 10 -18.21 9.69 -23.39
N SER A 11 -17.94 10.97 -23.61
CA SER A 11 -18.98 11.98 -23.81
C SER A 11 -19.78 11.70 -25.09
N ILE A 12 -21.09 11.93 -25.04
CA ILE A 12 -21.95 11.81 -26.21
C ILE A 12 -21.60 12.87 -27.28
N THR A 13 -21.18 14.07 -26.87
CA THR A 13 -20.96 15.20 -27.80
C THR A 13 -19.53 15.30 -28.30
N LYS A 14 -18.56 14.86 -27.50
CA LYS A 14 -17.11 15.00 -27.80
C LYS A 14 -16.30 13.73 -27.53
N GLY A 15 -16.97 12.59 -27.40
CA GLY A 15 -16.33 11.31 -27.12
C GLY A 15 -15.43 10.83 -28.24
N LEU A 16 -14.67 9.77 -27.95
CA LEU A 16 -13.69 9.19 -28.85
C LEU A 16 -14.28 8.78 -30.22
N HIS A 17 -15.55 8.38 -30.24
CA HIS A 17 -16.27 8.01 -31.46
C HIS A 17 -16.45 9.19 -32.45
N LYS A 18 -16.20 10.43 -32.02
CA LYS A 18 -16.23 11.64 -32.86
C LYS A 18 -14.84 12.11 -33.28
N ASP A 19 -13.77 11.47 -32.82
CA ASP A 19 -12.41 11.88 -33.16
C ASP A 19 -12.00 11.33 -34.53
N LEU A 20 -11.91 12.23 -35.50
CA LEU A 20 -11.60 11.97 -36.90
C LEU A 20 -10.18 12.41 -37.29
N ARG A 21 -9.33 12.72 -36.31
CA ARG A 21 -7.93 13.08 -36.57
C ARG A 21 -7.21 11.95 -37.32
N THR A 22 -6.34 12.37 -38.22
CA THR A 22 -5.48 11.52 -39.02
C THR A 22 -4.24 11.08 -38.25
N GLU A 23 -3.58 10.03 -38.73
CA GLU A 23 -2.34 9.52 -38.13
C GLU A 23 -1.23 10.59 -38.08
N GLN A 24 -1.16 11.49 -39.07
CA GLN A 24 -0.19 12.59 -39.11
C GLN A 24 -0.48 13.67 -38.06
N GLU A 25 -1.76 13.96 -37.80
CA GLU A 25 -2.15 14.88 -36.73
C GLU A 25 -1.81 14.29 -35.36
N TYR A 26 -2.07 13.00 -35.11
CA TYR A 26 -1.64 12.35 -33.87
C TYR A 26 -0.13 12.32 -33.72
N ARG A 27 0.61 12.05 -34.80
CA ARG A 27 2.07 12.11 -34.78
C ARG A 27 2.57 13.49 -34.34
N SER A 28 1.96 14.55 -34.87
CA SER A 28 2.28 15.93 -34.50
C SER A 28 1.97 16.22 -33.03
N LEU A 29 0.86 15.70 -32.51
CA LEU A 29 0.49 15.84 -31.10
C LEU A 29 1.43 15.06 -30.17
N ASN A 30 1.85 13.86 -30.57
CA ASN A 30 2.78 13.03 -29.80
C ASN A 30 4.16 13.67 -29.63
N LEU A 31 4.63 14.43 -30.62
CA LEU A 31 5.91 15.16 -30.52
C LEU A 31 5.91 16.19 -29.38
N ASN A 32 4.76 16.81 -29.14
CA ASN A 32 4.59 17.87 -28.15
C ASN A 32 4.14 17.37 -26.77
N ASN A 33 3.86 16.07 -26.63
CA ASN A 33 3.20 15.51 -25.45
C ASN A 33 4.11 14.54 -24.68
N LYS A 34 5.26 15.02 -24.21
CA LYS A 34 6.15 14.28 -23.31
C LYS A 34 6.03 14.84 -21.90
N GLN A 35 5.29 14.14 -21.04
CA GLN A 35 5.26 14.44 -19.60
C GLN A 35 5.76 13.23 -18.82
N ASN A 36 6.55 13.50 -17.80
CA ASN A 36 6.96 12.49 -16.84
C ASN A 36 5.89 12.36 -15.78
N LEU A 37 5.34 11.16 -15.61
CA LEU A 37 4.40 10.87 -14.53
C LEU A 37 5.12 10.98 -13.18
N GLN A 38 4.60 11.80 -12.29
CA GLN A 38 5.17 12.00 -10.95
C GLN A 38 4.15 11.57 -9.91
N TYR A 39 4.28 10.35 -9.41
CA TYR A 39 3.40 9.84 -8.37
C TYR A 39 3.81 10.38 -6.99
N LYS A 40 2.86 10.93 -6.23
CA LYS A 40 3.07 11.43 -4.85
C LYS A 40 3.26 10.32 -3.83
N ALA A 41 2.75 9.13 -4.13
CA ALA A 41 3.00 7.91 -3.39
C ALA A 41 3.25 6.78 -4.38
N LYS A 42 3.96 5.72 -3.96
CA LYS A 42 4.14 4.55 -4.82
C LYS A 42 2.78 3.84 -5.01
N PRO A 43 2.30 3.63 -6.25
CA PRO A 43 1.16 2.77 -6.53
C PRO A 43 1.31 1.37 -5.90
N ASN A 44 0.22 0.84 -5.37
CA ASN A 44 0.16 -0.52 -4.83
C ASN A 44 -0.09 -1.54 -5.95
N PHE A 45 -0.58 -1.10 -7.10
CA PHE A 45 -0.86 -1.91 -8.27
C PHE A 45 -0.21 -1.33 -9.53
N GLU A 46 0.13 -2.22 -10.47
CA GLU A 46 0.67 -1.92 -11.80
C GLU A 46 -0.30 -2.38 -12.88
N ILE A 47 -0.41 -1.60 -13.95
CA ILE A 47 -1.22 -1.96 -15.12
C ILE A 47 -0.33 -2.72 -16.12
N VAL A 48 -0.70 -3.96 -16.41
CA VAL A 48 -0.14 -4.77 -17.50
C VAL A 48 -1.17 -4.82 -18.62
N PHE A 49 -0.96 -4.00 -19.65
CA PHE A 49 -1.86 -3.90 -20.79
C PHE A 49 -1.10 -4.03 -22.11
N LYS A 50 -1.84 -4.34 -23.17
CA LYS A 50 -1.29 -4.46 -24.53
C LYS A 50 -0.55 -3.18 -24.93
N ARG A 51 0.55 -3.35 -25.67
CA ARG A 51 1.34 -2.23 -26.18
C ARG A 51 0.50 -1.37 -27.12
N ALA A 52 0.56 -0.05 -26.96
CA ALA A 52 -0.05 0.89 -27.89
C ALA A 52 0.67 0.85 -29.26
N LEU A 53 -0.04 0.37 -30.28
CA LEU A 53 0.39 0.35 -31.68
C LEU A 53 -0.30 1.50 -32.43
N GLY A 54 0.42 2.23 -33.28
CA GLY A 54 -0.12 3.42 -33.97
C GLY A 54 -0.06 4.70 -33.13
N GLU A 55 -0.20 5.84 -33.79
CA GLU A 55 -0.03 7.17 -33.18
C GLU A 55 -1.25 7.58 -32.34
N LYS A 56 -2.47 7.21 -32.76
CA LYS A 56 -3.71 7.41 -32.00
C LYS A 56 -3.66 6.74 -30.63
N ASN A 57 -3.31 5.45 -30.59
CA ASN A 57 -3.25 4.69 -29.35
C ASN A 57 -2.17 5.24 -28.41
N LYS A 58 -0.99 5.62 -28.92
CA LYS A 58 0.06 6.24 -28.11
C LYS A 58 -0.40 7.57 -27.51
N TYR A 59 -1.05 8.41 -28.33
CA TYR A 59 -1.54 9.72 -27.91
C TYR A 59 -2.53 9.60 -26.76
N TYR A 60 -3.56 8.77 -26.93
CA TYR A 60 -4.59 8.60 -25.92
C TYR A 60 -4.11 7.82 -24.71
N LYS A 61 -3.23 6.82 -24.88
CA LYS A 61 -2.59 6.14 -23.75
C LYS A 61 -1.88 7.16 -22.85
N ASN A 62 -1.09 8.05 -23.43
CA ASN A 62 -0.38 9.08 -22.67
C ASN A 62 -1.33 10.06 -21.96
N LEU A 63 -2.41 10.50 -22.63
CA LEU A 63 -3.42 11.35 -21.98
C LEU A 63 -4.11 10.65 -20.81
N ILE A 64 -4.42 9.36 -20.95
CA ILE A 64 -5.03 8.56 -19.89
C ILE A 64 -4.04 8.38 -18.74
N ASP A 65 -2.78 8.07 -19.03
CA ASP A 65 -1.73 7.93 -18.02
C ASP A 65 -1.56 9.22 -17.19
N ILE A 66 -1.54 10.38 -17.85
CA ILE A 66 -1.45 11.69 -17.18
C ILE A 66 -2.68 11.91 -16.28
N ALA A 67 -3.88 11.74 -16.82
CA ALA A 67 -5.12 11.96 -16.06
C ALA A 67 -5.27 10.98 -14.89
N ALA A 68 -4.85 9.72 -15.05
CA ALA A 68 -4.84 8.72 -14.00
C ALA A 68 -3.80 9.07 -12.91
N ASN A 69 -2.60 9.53 -13.29
CA ASN A 69 -1.60 10.00 -12.34
C ASN A 69 -2.08 11.23 -11.55
N GLU A 70 -2.71 12.19 -12.21
CA GLU A 70 -3.32 13.36 -11.55
C GLU A 70 -4.40 12.94 -10.56
N LYS A 71 -5.34 12.07 -10.96
CA LYS A 71 -6.40 11.56 -10.07
C LYS A 71 -5.83 10.78 -8.89
N PHE A 72 -4.82 9.93 -9.12
CA PHE A 72 -4.13 9.23 -8.03
C PHE A 72 -3.46 10.20 -7.06
N ASN A 73 -2.80 11.25 -7.57
CA ASN A 73 -2.17 12.25 -6.71
C ASN A 73 -3.16 13.09 -5.91
N VAL A 74 -4.36 13.31 -6.44
CA VAL A 74 -5.49 13.92 -5.72
C VAL A 74 -5.99 12.97 -4.65
N LEU A 75 -6.25 11.69 -4.99
CA LEU A 75 -6.62 10.64 -4.06
C LEU A 75 -5.68 10.61 -2.84
N ILE A 76 -4.36 10.55 -3.05
CA ILE A 76 -3.38 10.53 -1.95
C ILE A 76 -3.40 11.83 -1.13
N LYS A 77 -3.64 12.97 -1.77
CA LYS A 77 -3.65 14.28 -1.11
C LYS A 77 -4.87 14.46 -0.22
N ASP A 78 -6.02 13.92 -0.63
CA ASP A 78 -7.31 14.16 0.03
C ASP A 78 -7.47 13.36 1.35
N PHE A 79 -6.55 12.45 1.65
CA PHE A 79 -6.44 11.76 2.94
C PHE A 79 -5.18 12.19 3.73
N PRO A 80 -5.16 13.41 4.31
CA PRO A 80 -4.02 13.86 5.10
C PRO A 80 -3.98 13.18 6.47
N ASN A 81 -2.77 13.02 7.02
CA ASN A 81 -2.55 12.31 8.30
C ASN A 81 -3.23 12.97 9.53
N ASN A 82 -3.64 14.23 9.42
CA ASN A 82 -4.26 15.01 10.49
C ASN A 82 -5.77 15.22 10.31
N ALA A 83 -6.41 14.61 9.30
CA ALA A 83 -7.86 14.67 9.14
C ALA A 83 -8.56 13.89 10.26
N VAL A 84 -9.71 14.40 10.72
CA VAL A 84 -10.54 13.66 11.67
C VAL A 84 -11.22 12.48 10.97
N PRO A 85 -11.60 11.40 11.70
CA PRO A 85 -12.19 10.21 11.08
C PRO A 85 -13.41 10.51 10.20
N GLU A 86 -14.30 11.41 10.61
CA GLU A 86 -15.52 11.77 9.90
C GLU A 86 -15.22 12.46 8.55
N GLU A 87 -14.17 13.28 8.49
CA GLU A 87 -13.71 13.91 7.25
C GLU A 87 -13.22 12.85 6.26
N ASN A 88 -12.41 11.90 6.72
CA ASN A 88 -11.92 10.82 5.87
C ASN A 88 -13.06 9.92 5.36
N THR A 89 -14.08 9.65 6.19
CA THR A 89 -15.30 8.94 5.76
C THR A 89 -16.05 9.71 4.68
N PHE A 90 -16.24 11.02 4.85
CA PHE A 90 -16.89 11.86 3.84
C PHE A 90 -16.11 11.88 2.51
N VAL A 91 -14.79 12.07 2.59
CA VAL A 91 -13.89 12.07 1.42
C VAL A 91 -13.95 10.72 0.71
N TYR A 92 -13.85 9.62 1.44
CA TYR A 92 -13.93 8.27 0.88
C TYR A 92 -15.24 8.06 0.13
N ASN A 93 -16.38 8.35 0.75
CA ASN A 93 -17.69 8.17 0.14
C ASN A 93 -17.85 9.03 -1.13
N SER A 94 -17.31 10.26 -1.13
CA SER A 94 -17.36 11.14 -2.29
C SER A 94 -16.53 10.60 -3.45
N ILE A 95 -15.30 10.14 -3.21
CA ILE A 95 -14.44 9.58 -4.25
C ILE A 95 -14.98 8.23 -4.74
N TYR A 96 -15.46 7.39 -3.84
CA TYR A 96 -16.09 6.12 -4.15
C TYR A 96 -17.27 6.30 -5.11
N ALA A 97 -18.19 7.22 -4.80
CA ALA A 97 -19.34 7.52 -5.64
C ALA A 97 -18.91 8.02 -7.04
N GLU A 98 -17.89 8.87 -7.12
CA GLU A 98 -17.36 9.34 -8.40
C GLU A 98 -16.81 8.18 -9.24
N TYR A 99 -15.99 7.32 -8.63
CA TYR A 99 -15.34 6.21 -9.33
C TYR A 99 -16.35 5.15 -9.76
N HIS A 100 -17.32 4.83 -8.89
CA HIS A 100 -18.44 3.95 -9.19
C HIS A 100 -19.22 4.45 -10.42
N GLN A 101 -19.58 5.73 -10.45
CA GLN A 101 -20.31 6.31 -11.58
C GLN A 101 -19.46 6.30 -12.87
N ASN A 102 -18.14 6.54 -12.77
CA ASN A 102 -17.25 6.47 -13.91
C ASN A 102 -17.16 5.05 -14.50
N LEU A 103 -17.10 4.01 -13.67
CA LEU A 103 -17.12 2.61 -14.12
C LEU A 103 -18.40 2.29 -14.89
N ILE A 104 -19.57 2.67 -14.36
CA ILE A 104 -20.87 2.51 -15.03
C ILE A 104 -20.90 3.24 -16.37
N ASN A 105 -20.45 4.50 -16.39
CA ASN A 105 -20.44 5.31 -17.62
C ASN A 105 -19.54 4.70 -18.70
N ILE A 106 -18.38 4.17 -18.31
CA ILE A 106 -17.48 3.47 -19.22
C ILE A 106 -18.15 2.21 -19.78
N ASN A 107 -18.79 1.40 -18.94
CA ASN A 107 -19.50 0.19 -19.40
C ASN A 107 -20.60 0.54 -20.40
N ASN A 108 -21.46 1.50 -20.08
CA ASN A 108 -22.53 1.97 -20.97
C ASN A 108 -21.98 2.43 -22.34
N TYR A 109 -20.82 3.09 -22.35
CA TYR A 109 -20.19 3.54 -23.58
C TYR A 109 -19.57 2.38 -24.38
N ILE A 110 -18.98 1.40 -23.70
CA ILE A 110 -18.48 0.15 -24.32
C ILE A 110 -19.63 -0.58 -25.01
N ASP A 111 -20.74 -0.77 -24.31
CA ASP A 111 -21.91 -1.50 -24.84
C ASP A 111 -22.50 -0.78 -26.05
N LYS A 112 -22.71 0.53 -25.94
CA LYS A 112 -23.28 1.36 -27.00
C LYS A 112 -22.49 1.32 -28.31
N HIS A 113 -21.16 1.26 -28.22
CA HIS A 113 -20.28 1.31 -29.38
C HIS A 113 -19.59 -0.02 -29.70
N SER A 114 -19.93 -1.09 -28.97
CA SER A 114 -19.37 -2.43 -29.11
C SER A 114 -17.84 -2.47 -29.01
N PHE A 115 -17.27 -1.64 -28.13
CA PHE A 115 -15.82 -1.57 -27.88
C PHE A 115 -15.37 -2.69 -26.93
N THR A 116 -15.66 -3.94 -27.26
CA THR A 116 -15.34 -5.12 -26.44
C THR A 116 -13.90 -5.60 -26.63
N LYS A 117 -13.34 -6.33 -25.66
CA LYS A 117 -11.95 -6.84 -25.73
C LYS A 117 -11.65 -7.67 -26.99
N ASN A 118 -12.65 -8.32 -27.58
CA ASN A 118 -12.51 -9.10 -28.81
C ASN A 118 -12.08 -8.23 -30.02
N ASN A 119 -12.42 -6.94 -30.00
CA ASN A 119 -12.14 -5.99 -31.07
C ASN A 119 -10.97 -5.03 -30.73
N ILE A 120 -10.12 -5.39 -29.77
CA ILE A 120 -9.04 -4.53 -29.25
C ILE A 120 -7.99 -4.12 -30.29
N THR A 121 -7.96 -4.75 -31.46
CA THR A 121 -7.13 -4.32 -32.59
C THR A 121 -7.61 -3.01 -33.22
N ASN A 122 -8.87 -2.62 -32.99
CA ASN A 122 -9.39 -1.32 -33.37
C ASN A 122 -8.93 -0.24 -32.38
N ASP A 123 -8.39 0.87 -32.89
CA ASP A 123 -7.84 1.95 -32.04
C ASP A 123 -8.83 2.51 -31.03
N ASN A 124 -10.10 2.71 -31.41
CA ASN A 124 -11.09 3.22 -30.46
C ASN A 124 -11.35 2.22 -29.34
N THR A 125 -11.39 0.93 -29.69
CA THR A 125 -11.55 -0.14 -28.71
C THR A 125 -10.36 -0.22 -27.78
N PHE A 126 -9.14 -0.15 -28.30
CA PHE A 126 -7.92 -0.11 -27.49
C PHE A 126 -7.96 1.02 -26.47
N VAL A 127 -8.28 2.24 -26.90
CA VAL A 127 -8.30 3.42 -26.03
C VAL A 127 -9.35 3.30 -24.93
N ILE A 128 -10.57 2.84 -25.25
CA ILE A 128 -11.64 2.71 -24.26
C ILE A 128 -11.38 1.56 -23.29
N GLN A 129 -10.84 0.44 -23.77
CA GLN A 129 -10.43 -0.66 -22.89
C GLN A 129 -9.27 -0.23 -21.98
N TYR A 130 -8.32 0.57 -22.48
CA TYR A 130 -7.25 1.12 -21.63
C TYR A 130 -7.78 2.12 -20.60
N LEU A 131 -8.77 2.94 -20.96
CA LEU A 131 -9.47 3.83 -20.03
C LEU A 131 -10.17 3.06 -18.92
N LYS A 132 -10.87 1.97 -19.28
CA LYS A 132 -11.51 1.04 -18.33
C LYS A 132 -10.50 0.51 -17.32
N VAL A 133 -9.38 -0.05 -17.79
CA VAL A 133 -8.35 -0.63 -16.92
C VAL A 133 -7.78 0.42 -15.96
N ASN A 134 -7.55 1.65 -16.41
CA ASN A 134 -7.08 2.73 -15.53
C ASN A 134 -8.12 3.14 -14.47
N MET A 135 -9.42 3.11 -14.80
CA MET A 135 -10.48 3.41 -13.82
C MET A 135 -10.59 2.28 -12.78
N ILE A 136 -10.49 1.02 -13.21
CA ILE A 136 -10.45 -0.12 -12.28
C ILE A 136 -9.21 -0.01 -11.38
N TRP A 137 -8.03 0.31 -11.93
CA TRP A 137 -6.81 0.51 -11.15
C TRP A 137 -6.96 1.58 -10.07
N LEU A 138 -7.53 2.76 -10.40
CA LEU A 138 -7.82 3.81 -9.43
C LEU A 138 -8.82 3.35 -8.35
N TYR A 139 -9.85 2.60 -8.72
CA TYR A 139 -10.83 2.03 -7.77
C TYR A 139 -10.18 1.01 -6.82
N THR A 140 -9.32 0.15 -7.34
CA THR A 140 -8.54 -0.80 -6.54
C THR A 140 -7.57 -0.07 -5.59
N GLU A 141 -6.90 0.99 -6.04
CA GLU A 141 -6.04 1.82 -5.17
C GLU A 141 -6.83 2.51 -4.05
N LEU A 142 -8.06 2.97 -4.31
CA LEU A 142 -8.95 3.54 -3.29
C LEU A 142 -9.30 2.49 -2.22
N GLN A 143 -9.77 1.30 -2.65
CA GLN A 143 -10.17 0.24 -1.72
C GLN A 143 -8.99 -0.25 -0.88
N ASP A 144 -7.85 -0.58 -1.51
CA ASP A 144 -6.69 -1.14 -0.81
C ASP A 144 -6.10 -0.19 0.24
N ARG A 145 -6.14 1.12 -0.01
CA ARG A 145 -5.56 2.13 0.89
C ARG A 145 -6.52 2.65 1.94
N PHE A 146 -7.79 2.81 1.57
CA PHE A 146 -8.72 3.68 2.29
C PHE A 146 -10.06 3.02 2.62
N ALA A 147 -10.31 1.75 2.26
CA ALA A 147 -11.59 1.07 2.51
C ALA A 147 -12.03 1.07 3.99
N LYS A 148 -11.10 1.21 4.94
CA LYS A 148 -11.42 1.36 6.37
C LYS A 148 -12.33 2.56 6.70
N PHE A 149 -12.42 3.53 5.79
CA PHE A 149 -13.29 4.70 5.92
C PHE A 149 -14.63 4.54 5.21
N GLY A 150 -14.82 3.44 4.48
CA GLY A 150 -16.07 3.07 3.81
C GLY A 150 -16.82 1.95 4.54
N ASN A 151 -18.07 1.76 4.14
CA ASN A 151 -18.90 0.64 4.59
C ASN A 151 -19.18 -0.37 3.45
N GLU A 152 -18.67 -0.07 2.25
CA GLU A 152 -18.85 -0.86 1.06
C GLU A 152 -17.98 -2.12 1.09
N GLU A 153 -18.48 -3.16 0.43
CA GLU A 153 -17.74 -4.40 0.28
C GLU A 153 -16.45 -4.16 -0.52
N ILE A 154 -15.34 -4.72 -0.04
CA ILE A 154 -14.06 -4.68 -0.75
C ILE A 154 -14.10 -5.75 -1.83
N LEU A 155 -13.97 -5.31 -3.08
CA LEU A 155 -13.98 -6.18 -4.25
C LEU A 155 -12.55 -6.43 -4.71
N SER A 156 -12.22 -7.68 -5.00
CA SER A 156 -11.02 -8.04 -5.77
C SER A 156 -11.11 -7.47 -7.19
N THR A 157 -9.98 -7.41 -7.89
CA THR A 157 -9.94 -6.95 -9.28
C THR A 157 -10.88 -7.77 -10.18
N GLU A 158 -10.89 -9.09 -10.02
CA GLU A 158 -11.77 -10.04 -10.72
C GLU A 158 -13.24 -9.72 -10.46
N GLU A 159 -13.61 -9.49 -9.20
CA GLU A 159 -14.98 -9.12 -8.82
C GLU A 159 -15.38 -7.76 -9.40
N ILE A 160 -14.46 -6.80 -9.52
CA ILE A 160 -14.75 -5.51 -10.19
C ILE A 160 -15.05 -5.74 -11.68
N TYR A 161 -14.26 -6.56 -12.39
CA TYR A 161 -14.53 -6.90 -13.79
C TYR A 161 -15.90 -7.56 -13.94
N LYS A 162 -16.22 -8.51 -13.05
CA LYS A 162 -17.50 -9.22 -13.09
C LYS A 162 -18.67 -8.29 -12.77
N HIS A 163 -18.57 -7.52 -11.71
CA HIS A 163 -19.65 -6.68 -11.19
C HIS A 163 -20.01 -5.54 -12.14
N TYR A 164 -19.01 -4.82 -12.66
CA TYR A 164 -19.25 -3.62 -13.45
C TYR A 164 -19.33 -3.85 -14.97
N PHE A 165 -18.70 -4.91 -15.47
CA PHE A 165 -18.56 -5.16 -16.92
C PHE A 165 -19.06 -6.54 -17.35
N ASN A 166 -19.52 -7.38 -16.41
CA ASN A 166 -19.93 -8.76 -16.66
C ASN A 166 -18.86 -9.58 -17.42
N GLU A 167 -17.58 -9.30 -17.15
CA GLU A 167 -16.43 -9.96 -17.78
C GLU A 167 -15.81 -10.99 -16.83
N ASP A 168 -15.67 -12.23 -17.29
CA ASP A 168 -14.84 -13.25 -16.63
C ASP A 168 -13.42 -13.17 -17.21
N ILE A 169 -12.48 -12.66 -16.42
CA ILE A 169 -11.10 -12.46 -16.87
C ILE A 169 -10.21 -13.66 -16.54
N THR A 170 -9.44 -14.13 -17.52
CA THR A 170 -8.47 -15.22 -17.35
C THR A 170 -7.06 -14.71 -17.01
N GLU A 171 -6.77 -13.46 -17.38
CA GLU A 171 -5.49 -12.79 -17.12
C GLU A 171 -5.74 -11.40 -16.52
N LEU A 172 -5.12 -11.12 -15.38
CA LEU A 172 -5.25 -9.84 -14.69
C LEU A 172 -4.41 -8.75 -15.38
N GLU A 173 -5.08 -7.69 -15.83
CA GLU A 173 -4.43 -6.48 -16.36
C GLU A 173 -3.98 -5.53 -15.24
N ILE A 174 -4.41 -5.78 -14.00
CA ILE A 174 -3.99 -5.04 -12.80
C ILE A 174 -3.38 -6.06 -11.86
N ILE A 175 -2.08 -5.92 -11.62
CA ILE A 175 -1.34 -6.82 -10.75
C ILE A 175 -0.79 -6.02 -9.57
N PRO A 176 -0.60 -6.63 -8.40
CA PRO A 176 0.13 -5.99 -7.31
C PRO A 176 1.48 -5.50 -7.83
N ALA A 177 1.75 -4.21 -7.65
CA ALA A 177 3.02 -3.62 -8.03
C ALA A 177 4.10 -4.43 -7.33
N LYS A 178 5.14 -4.83 -8.08
CA LYS A 178 6.24 -5.53 -7.42
C LYS A 178 6.71 -4.62 -6.29
N LYS A 179 6.74 -5.15 -5.07
CA LYS A 179 7.58 -4.57 -4.02
C LYS A 179 9.00 -4.67 -4.58
N LEU A 180 9.42 -3.65 -5.34
CA LEU A 180 10.76 -3.14 -5.24
C LEU A 180 10.93 -2.82 -3.76
N GLU A 181 11.34 -3.85 -3.00
CA GLU A 181 12.49 -3.70 -2.14
C GLU A 181 13.41 -2.73 -2.85
N THR A 182 13.71 -1.61 -2.21
CA THR A 182 14.68 -0.65 -2.71
C THR A 182 16.02 -1.38 -2.74
N THR A 183 16.23 -2.21 -3.77
CA THR A 183 17.54 -2.60 -4.26
C THR A 183 18.08 -1.34 -4.88
N ILE A 184 18.66 -0.51 -4.02
CA ILE A 184 19.78 0.31 -4.43
C ILE A 184 20.73 -0.68 -5.11
N GLN A 185 20.81 -0.62 -6.43
CA GLN A 185 21.94 -1.20 -7.14
C GLN A 185 23.18 -0.42 -6.70
N LEU A 186 23.74 -0.78 -5.54
CA LEU A 186 25.16 -0.70 -5.36
C LEU A 186 25.74 -1.81 -6.22
N LYS A 187 26.61 -1.39 -7.13
CA LYS A 187 27.46 -2.21 -8.00
C LYS A 187 27.77 -3.58 -7.39
N LYS A 188 27.60 -4.61 -8.23
CA LYS A 188 28.12 -5.99 -8.11
C LYS A 188 28.81 -6.29 -6.78
N GLU A 189 28.17 -7.07 -5.92
CA GLU A 189 28.92 -7.97 -5.04
C GLU A 189 28.11 -9.21 -4.67
N ARG A 190 28.88 -10.24 -4.30
CA ARG A 190 28.58 -11.67 -4.41
C ARG A 190 27.54 -12.17 -3.41
N LYS A 191 26.92 -13.32 -3.74
CA LYS A 191 26.13 -14.23 -2.88
C LYS A 191 26.36 -14.02 -1.37
N THR A 192 25.36 -13.57 -0.59
CA THR A 192 25.37 -13.74 0.88
C THR A 192 23.98 -13.85 1.52
N LEU A 193 23.79 -14.96 2.24
CA LEU A 193 22.88 -15.29 3.37
C LEU A 193 21.47 -14.68 3.45
N SER A 194 20.46 -15.55 3.47
CA SER A 194 19.04 -15.26 3.77
C SER A 194 18.87 -14.28 4.95
N GLN A 195 18.36 -13.08 4.70
CA GLN A 195 18.00 -12.16 5.77
C GLN A 195 16.83 -12.75 6.57
N LYS A 196 17.06 -12.96 7.87
CA LYS A 196 16.06 -13.51 8.78
C LYS A 196 15.04 -12.42 9.15
N ASN A 197 13.98 -12.30 8.35
CA ASN A 197 12.92 -11.29 8.50
C ASN A 197 11.91 -11.61 9.61
N ALA A 198 12.29 -12.39 10.62
CA ALA A 198 11.42 -12.80 11.72
C ALA A 198 12.22 -12.86 13.01
N PHE A 199 11.60 -12.47 14.13
CA PHE A 199 12.21 -12.62 15.46
C PHE A 199 12.30 -14.09 15.88
N LYS A 200 11.35 -14.92 15.42
CA LYS A 200 11.26 -16.38 15.63
C LYS A 200 11.31 -16.75 17.11
N TYR A 201 10.16 -16.70 17.76
CA TYR A 201 9.99 -17.25 19.10
C TYR A 201 10.28 -18.75 19.09
N LYS A 202 11.02 -19.24 20.09
CA LYS A 202 11.54 -20.62 20.13
C LYS A 202 10.53 -21.63 20.66
N ASN A 203 9.56 -21.19 21.46
CA ASN A 203 8.58 -22.08 22.07
C ASN A 203 7.34 -22.21 21.17
N HIS A 204 6.78 -23.42 21.08
CA HIS A 204 5.56 -23.69 20.32
C HIS A 204 4.32 -23.09 20.97
N ASN A 205 4.27 -23.01 22.31
CA ASN A 205 3.19 -22.34 23.02
C ASN A 205 3.55 -20.86 23.21
N THR A 206 2.78 -19.99 22.55
CA THR A 206 2.96 -18.53 22.56
C THR A 206 2.08 -17.81 23.58
N GLU A 207 1.15 -18.50 24.26
CA GLU A 207 0.22 -17.90 25.21
C GLU A 207 0.93 -17.33 26.45
N SER A 208 1.95 -18.04 26.95
CA SER A 208 2.77 -17.57 28.07
C SER A 208 3.51 -16.27 27.74
N LEU A 209 3.99 -16.12 26.49
CA LEU A 209 4.57 -14.88 25.99
C LEU A 209 3.52 -13.76 25.98
N PHE A 210 2.32 -14.03 25.48
CA PHE A 210 1.27 -13.01 25.44
C PHE A 210 0.86 -12.54 26.85
N LEU A 211 0.74 -13.46 27.79
CA LEU A 211 0.42 -13.14 29.18
C LEU A 211 1.54 -12.30 29.84
N ALA A 212 2.80 -12.70 29.65
CA ALA A 212 3.95 -11.95 30.13
C ALA A 212 3.98 -10.52 29.55
N LEU A 213 3.73 -10.37 28.25
CA LEU A 213 3.67 -9.06 27.58
C LEU A 213 2.53 -8.20 28.12
N LYS A 214 1.35 -8.77 28.39
CA LYS A 214 0.25 -8.05 29.08
C LYS A 214 0.65 -7.56 30.47
N THR A 215 1.30 -8.42 31.27
CA THR A 215 1.75 -8.03 32.61
C THR A 215 2.83 -6.95 32.54
N ILE A 216 3.74 -7.03 31.57
CA ILE A 216 4.77 -6.02 31.33
C ILE A 216 4.14 -4.69 30.87
N GLN A 217 3.18 -4.72 29.93
CA GLN A 217 2.43 -3.53 29.51
C GLN A 217 1.81 -2.80 30.70
N PHE A 218 1.09 -3.53 31.55
CA PHE A 218 0.44 -2.97 32.73
C PHE A 218 1.44 -2.39 33.75
N ARG A 219 2.64 -2.96 33.88
CA ARG A 219 3.64 -2.54 34.87
C ARG A 219 4.51 -1.37 34.41
N LEU A 220 4.82 -1.31 33.11
CA LEU A 220 5.84 -0.41 32.58
C LEU A 220 5.29 0.64 31.62
N ASP A 221 4.01 0.55 31.25
CA ASP A 221 3.45 1.31 30.12
C ASP A 221 4.33 1.09 28.87
N LEU A 222 4.45 -0.19 28.48
CA LEU A 222 5.50 -0.66 27.56
C LEU A 222 5.39 -0.01 26.18
N ILE A 223 4.18 -0.05 25.61
CA ILE A 223 3.85 0.53 24.30
C ILE A 223 2.72 1.55 24.46
N ASP A 224 2.66 2.50 23.53
CA ASP A 224 1.55 3.43 23.44
C ASP A 224 0.33 2.77 22.78
N GLU A 225 -0.68 2.47 23.58
CA GLU A 225 -1.92 1.81 23.14
C GLU A 225 -2.79 2.67 22.23
N ASN A 226 -2.47 3.95 22.06
CA ASN A 226 -3.09 4.79 21.02
C ASN A 226 -2.55 4.48 19.62
N HIS A 227 -1.35 3.90 19.51
CA HIS A 227 -0.70 3.57 18.24
C HIS A 227 -0.79 2.08 17.89
N ALA A 228 -0.63 1.19 18.87
CA ALA A 228 -0.78 -0.24 18.69
C ALA A 228 -1.20 -0.95 19.96
N THR A 229 -2.00 -2.00 19.82
CA THR A 229 -2.43 -2.84 20.93
C THR A 229 -1.33 -3.80 21.39
N ILE A 230 -1.39 -4.23 22.65
CA ILE A 230 -0.45 -5.25 23.16
C ILE A 230 -0.54 -6.58 22.38
N LYS A 231 -1.71 -6.86 21.79
CA LYS A 231 -1.93 -8.01 20.89
C LYS A 231 -1.14 -7.86 19.58
N GLN A 232 -1.14 -6.68 18.97
CA GLN A 232 -0.34 -6.38 17.78
C GLN A 232 1.16 -6.48 18.08
N PHE A 233 1.62 -5.95 19.22
CA PHE A 233 3.03 -6.12 19.62
C PHE A 233 3.41 -7.60 19.76
N TYR A 234 2.54 -8.41 20.36
CA TYR A 234 2.71 -9.85 20.44
C TYR A 234 2.74 -10.53 19.07
N GLU A 235 1.77 -10.25 18.19
CA GLU A 235 1.69 -10.81 16.83
C GLU A 235 2.94 -10.48 15.99
N LEU A 236 3.48 -9.27 16.13
CA LEU A 236 4.75 -8.89 15.53
C LEU A 236 5.92 -9.77 16.00
N LEU A 237 6.03 -10.03 17.30
CA LEU A 237 7.12 -10.83 17.86
C LEU A 237 7.08 -12.30 17.39
N ILE A 238 5.88 -12.86 17.19
CA ILE A 238 5.70 -14.24 16.73
C ILE A 238 5.58 -14.38 15.21
N SER A 239 5.52 -13.28 14.47
CA SER A 239 5.37 -13.30 13.01
C SER A 239 6.49 -14.07 12.32
N ASN A 240 6.10 -14.84 11.30
CA ASN A 240 7.01 -15.55 10.40
C ASN A 240 7.75 -14.59 9.44
N ASP A 241 7.26 -13.36 9.30
CA ASP A 241 7.88 -12.31 8.49
C ASP A 241 7.37 -10.92 8.94
N PHE A 242 8.17 -10.19 9.70
CA PHE A 242 7.82 -8.84 10.15
C PHE A 242 7.81 -7.81 9.01
N THR A 243 8.35 -8.12 7.82
CA THR A 243 8.26 -7.20 6.66
C THR A 243 6.85 -7.10 6.07
N LYS A 244 5.95 -8.00 6.51
CA LYS A 244 4.54 -8.00 6.16
C LYS A 244 3.67 -7.24 7.17
N ILE A 245 4.24 -6.79 8.29
CA ILE A 245 3.53 -6.02 9.30
C ILE A 245 3.45 -4.55 8.86
N ASN A 246 2.26 -3.96 9.00
CA ASN A 246 1.92 -2.62 8.51
C ASN A 246 1.50 -1.64 9.62
N TYR A 247 1.74 -1.98 10.88
CA TYR A 247 1.54 -1.11 12.04
C TYR A 247 2.85 -0.85 12.76
N GLU A 248 2.93 0.30 13.42
CA GLU A 248 4.10 0.74 14.17
C GLU A 248 3.93 0.49 15.66
N ILE A 249 5.01 0.11 16.33
CA ILE A 249 5.07 -0.05 17.77
C ILE A 249 5.83 1.14 18.36
N HIS A 250 5.08 2.03 19.01
CA HIS A 250 5.64 3.19 19.71
C HIS A 250 5.93 2.80 21.16
N ILE A 251 7.21 2.84 21.54
CA ILE A 251 7.67 2.50 22.89
C ILE A 251 7.39 3.67 23.83
N GLN A 252 6.64 3.40 24.88
CA GLN A 252 6.13 4.40 25.80
C GLN A 252 6.92 4.46 27.12
N CYS A 253 7.50 3.33 27.52
CA CYS A 253 8.40 3.21 28.68
C CYS A 253 9.78 3.84 28.43
N GLU A 254 10.59 3.96 29.49
CA GLU A 254 11.96 4.48 29.37
C GLU A 254 12.82 3.55 28.49
N THR A 255 13.67 4.15 27.64
CA THR A 255 14.53 3.38 26.71
C THR A 255 15.48 2.42 27.44
N THR A 256 15.85 2.73 28.69
CA THR A 256 16.65 1.87 29.57
C THR A 256 15.89 0.61 30.00
N GLN A 257 14.60 0.75 30.39
CA GLN A 257 13.71 -0.37 30.70
C GLN A 257 13.47 -1.25 29.48
N PHE A 258 13.15 -0.64 28.33
CA PHE A 258 12.93 -1.38 27.07
C PHE A 258 14.19 -2.14 26.62
N SER A 259 15.36 -1.51 26.69
CA SER A 259 16.63 -2.17 26.36
C SER A 259 16.91 -3.39 27.26
N TYR A 260 16.60 -3.28 28.55
CA TYR A 260 16.72 -4.38 29.49
C TYR A 260 15.73 -5.51 29.17
N LEU A 261 14.46 -5.18 28.91
CA LEU A 261 13.44 -6.14 28.51
C LEU A 261 13.85 -6.92 27.25
N VAL A 262 14.33 -6.24 26.21
CA VAL A 262 14.83 -6.90 24.98
C VAL A 262 15.97 -7.86 25.29
N THR A 263 16.86 -7.48 26.21
CA THR A 263 17.97 -8.34 26.65
C THR A 263 17.46 -9.60 27.35
N LYS A 264 16.39 -9.48 28.13
CA LYS A 264 15.77 -10.61 28.86
C LYS A 264 14.89 -11.49 28.00
N LEU A 265 14.25 -10.94 26.98
CA LEU A 265 13.49 -11.72 26.00
C LEU A 265 14.39 -12.46 25.01
N LYS A 266 15.59 -11.92 24.69
CA LYS A 266 16.52 -12.49 23.70
C LYS A 266 16.72 -14.02 23.78
N PRO A 267 16.89 -14.67 24.94
CA PRO A 267 17.05 -16.13 25.02
C PRO A 267 15.89 -16.93 24.42
N PHE A 268 14.67 -16.40 24.45
CA PHE A 268 13.45 -17.08 23.96
C PHE A 268 13.23 -16.92 22.45
N PHE A 269 14.05 -16.11 21.78
CA PHE A 269 13.92 -15.85 20.35
C PHE A 269 15.20 -16.21 19.62
N THR A 270 15.08 -16.56 18.34
CA THR A 270 16.25 -16.86 17.50
C THR A 270 16.96 -15.58 17.09
N ASN A 271 16.20 -14.52 16.84
CA ASN A 271 16.72 -13.30 16.23
C ASN A 271 16.38 -12.02 16.99
N LEU A 272 15.66 -12.03 18.12
CA LEU A 272 15.32 -10.80 18.85
C LEU A 272 16.56 -10.14 19.47
N ASN A 273 16.98 -9.01 18.92
CA ASN A 273 18.07 -8.17 19.41
C ASN A 273 17.94 -6.73 18.87
N PRO A 274 18.69 -5.75 19.43
CA PRO A 274 18.63 -4.36 18.98
C PRO A 274 18.78 -4.16 17.47
N THR A 275 19.72 -4.86 16.84
CA THR A 275 19.97 -4.76 15.40
C THR A 275 18.76 -5.24 14.59
N THR A 276 18.09 -6.30 15.02
CA THR A 276 16.88 -6.79 14.34
C THR A 276 15.63 -5.94 14.58
N LEU A 277 15.53 -5.30 15.75
CA LEU A 277 14.46 -4.35 16.03
C LEU A 277 14.60 -3.10 15.16
N GLU A 278 15.81 -2.56 15.03
CA GLU A 278 16.08 -1.46 14.08
C GLU A 278 15.83 -1.92 12.64
N ARG A 279 16.27 -3.13 12.28
CA ARG A 279 16.07 -3.69 10.93
C ARG A 279 14.60 -3.87 10.57
N SER A 280 13.72 -4.15 11.54
CA SER A 280 12.29 -4.27 11.24
C SER A 280 11.68 -2.95 10.80
N LYS A 281 12.23 -1.81 11.25
CA LYS A 281 11.71 -0.45 11.02
C LYS A 281 10.29 -0.22 11.56
N LEU A 282 9.83 -1.08 12.48
CA LEU A 282 8.49 -1.00 13.06
C LEU A 282 8.49 -0.36 14.46
N PHE A 283 9.67 -0.10 15.03
CA PHE A 283 9.80 0.41 16.40
C PHE A 283 10.13 1.89 16.41
N TYR A 284 9.39 2.63 17.21
CA TYR A 284 9.55 4.06 17.41
C TYR A 284 9.68 4.38 18.89
N THR A 285 10.38 5.46 19.18
CA THR A 285 10.51 6.01 20.53
C THR A 285 9.24 6.77 20.92
N LYS A 286 9.09 7.09 22.20
CA LYS A 286 8.01 7.93 22.74
C LYS A 286 7.82 9.27 22.01
N THR A 287 8.87 9.82 21.43
CA THR A 287 8.82 11.09 20.67
C THR A 287 8.55 10.88 19.17
N GLY A 288 8.17 9.67 18.75
CA GLY A 288 7.89 9.33 17.34
C GLY A 288 9.13 9.18 16.46
N THR A 289 10.35 9.16 17.00
CA THR A 289 11.56 8.92 16.21
C THR A 289 11.86 7.43 16.04
N PRO A 290 12.34 6.96 14.87
CA PRO A 290 12.69 5.55 14.68
C PRO A 290 13.70 5.04 15.71
N LEU A 291 13.42 3.90 16.32
CA LEU A 291 14.28 3.28 17.32
C LEU A 291 15.51 2.65 16.65
N LYS A 292 16.70 3.20 16.91
CA LYS A 292 17.96 2.65 16.39
C LYS A 292 18.59 1.69 17.40
N ALA A 293 19.35 0.70 16.93
CA ALA A 293 20.07 -0.23 17.80
C ALA A 293 21.05 0.52 18.71
N SER A 294 21.63 1.63 18.22
CA SER A 294 22.49 2.50 19.01
C SER A 294 21.77 3.11 20.23
N ASN A 295 20.46 3.41 20.14
CA ASN A 295 19.67 3.87 21.29
C ASN A 295 19.59 2.78 22.37
N LEU A 296 19.49 1.50 21.98
CA LEU A 296 19.40 0.39 22.93
C LEU A 296 20.78 -0.02 23.49
N HIS A 297 21.82 0.00 22.64
CA HIS A 297 23.18 -0.34 23.05
C HIS A 297 23.79 0.70 24.01
N LYS A 298 23.52 1.99 23.80
CA LYS A 298 24.02 3.08 24.66
C LYS A 298 23.29 3.15 26.00
N ASN A 299 22.03 2.73 26.04
CA ASN A 299 21.19 2.75 27.25
C ASN A 299 21.25 1.42 28.03
N LYS A 300 22.36 0.67 27.95
CA LYS A 300 22.58 -0.52 28.79
C LYS A 300 22.85 -0.09 30.22
N VAL A 301 21.80 -0.08 31.03
CA VAL A 301 21.89 0.16 32.47
C VAL A 301 21.77 -1.19 33.19
N HIS A 302 22.66 -1.44 34.16
CA HIS A 302 22.65 -2.70 34.93
C HIS A 302 21.43 -2.81 35.86
N ASN A 303 20.88 -1.67 36.29
CA ASN A 303 19.76 -1.59 37.20
C ASN A 303 18.71 -0.54 36.75
N PRO A 304 17.96 -0.81 35.65
CA PRO A 304 16.86 0.05 35.27
C PRO A 304 15.74 0.00 36.32
N LYS A 305 14.80 0.95 36.25
CA LYS A 305 13.57 0.88 37.04
C LYS A 305 12.79 -0.42 36.72
N GLU A 306 12.06 -0.92 37.72
CA GLU A 306 11.27 -2.16 37.68
C GLU A 306 12.03 -3.41 37.18
N LYS A 307 13.36 -3.42 37.27
CA LYS A 307 14.21 -4.56 36.88
C LYS A 307 13.75 -5.88 37.51
N GLU A 308 13.48 -5.87 38.81
CA GLU A 308 13.06 -7.05 39.58
C GLU A 308 11.71 -7.60 39.09
N GLU A 309 10.78 -6.71 38.76
CA GLU A 309 9.47 -7.08 38.19
C GLU A 309 9.63 -7.66 36.78
N ILE A 310 10.46 -7.05 35.92
CA ILE A 310 10.79 -7.59 34.60
C ILE A 310 11.39 -9.00 34.75
N ASP A 311 12.36 -9.18 35.66
CA ASP A 311 12.99 -10.48 35.89
C ASP A 311 11.99 -11.52 36.39
N LYS A 312 11.10 -11.15 37.31
CA LYS A 312 10.05 -12.02 37.84
C LYS A 312 9.07 -12.47 36.77
N ILE A 313 8.62 -11.55 35.90
CA ILE A 313 7.68 -11.87 34.81
C ILE A 313 8.36 -12.75 33.76
N ILE A 314 9.59 -12.40 33.34
CA ILE A 314 10.31 -13.17 32.31
C ILE A 314 10.71 -14.57 32.79
N LYS A 315 10.96 -14.75 34.10
CA LYS A 315 11.21 -16.07 34.68
C LYS A 315 10.06 -17.05 34.45
N GLN A 316 8.82 -16.58 34.28
CA GLN A 316 7.65 -17.41 33.97
C GLN A 316 7.67 -17.96 32.53
N LEU A 317 8.56 -17.46 31.66
CA LEU A 317 8.75 -17.96 30.29
C LEU A 317 9.79 -19.10 30.20
N GLN A 318 10.57 -19.32 31.26
CA GLN A 318 11.63 -20.35 31.34
C GLN A 318 11.04 -21.73 31.65
#